data_AF-A0A6M0BZN1-F1
#
_entry.id   AF-A0A6M0BZN1-F1
#
_cell.length_a   1.000
_cell.length_b   1.000
_cell.length_c   1.000
_cell.angle_alpha   90.00
_cell.angle_beta   90.00
_cell.angle_gamma   90.00
#
_symmetry.space_group_name_H-M   'P 1'
#
loop_
_entity.id
_entity.type
_entity.pdbx_description
1 polymer ?
#
loop_
_entity_poly.entity_id
_entity_poly.type
_entity_poly.pdbx_seq_one_letter_code
_entity_poly.pdbx_strand_id
1 'polypeptide(L)'
;QPLTLSPTGNLVVMLTVAFQGEVPDIEADLASMNAMTVALKALINLHYQEKLRGIQIHFSPARLGDELDNEQLLLNFSELIPL
;
A
#
# COMPACT_ATOMS: atom_id res chain seq x y z
N GLN A 1 3.05 -28.49 19.30
CA GLN A 1 1.81 -27.91 18.73
C GLN A 1 2.23 -26.91 17.66
N PRO A 2 1.70 -26.95 16.43
CA PRO A 2 1.94 -25.85 15.51
C PRO A 2 1.27 -24.60 16.08
N LEU A 3 1.96 -23.45 16.06
CA LEU A 3 1.33 -22.15 16.32
C LEU A 3 0.27 -21.92 15.23
N THR A 4 -0.99 -22.21 15.52
CA THR A 4 -2.12 -21.74 14.73
C THR A 4 -2.43 -20.31 15.17
N LEU A 5 -2.02 -19.33 14.37
CA LEU A 5 -2.47 -17.95 14.54
C LEU A 5 -3.87 -17.81 13.96
N SER A 6 -4.74 -17.05 14.64
CA SER A 6 -5.99 -16.58 14.05
C SER A 6 -5.68 -15.92 12.71
N PRO A 7 -6.46 -16.13 11.64
CA PRO A 7 -6.29 -15.41 10.40
C PRO A 7 -6.30 -13.91 10.74
N THR A 8 -5.20 -13.22 10.46
CA THR A 8 -5.10 -11.77 10.61
C THR A 8 -6.32 -11.13 9.93
N GLY A 9 -7.00 -10.23 10.63
CA GLY A 9 -8.15 -9.48 10.12
C GLY A 9 -7.76 -8.54 8.98
N ASN A 10 -7.84 -7.22 9.19
CA ASN A 10 -7.44 -6.25 8.17
C ASN A 10 -5.91 -6.16 8.06
N LEU A 11 -5.40 -5.89 6.85
CA LEU A 11 -4.00 -5.60 6.59
C LEU A 11 -3.90 -4.37 5.69
N VAL A 12 -3.23 -3.33 6.17
CA VAL A 12 -2.92 -2.14 5.39
C VAL A 12 -1.48 -2.24 4.88
N VAL A 13 -1.32 -2.08 3.57
CA VAL A 13 -0.02 -2.05 2.90
C VAL A 13 0.22 -0.64 2.38
N MET A 14 1.24 0.02 2.92
CA MET A 14 1.66 1.35 2.50
C MET A 14 2.91 1.25 1.63
N LEU A 15 2.87 1.90 0.46
CA LEU A 15 3.97 1.95 -0.48
C LEU A 15 4.50 3.38 -0.57
N THR A 16 5.69 3.62 -0.03
CA THR A 16 6.38 4.91 -0.16
C THR A 16 7.41 4.81 -1.28
N VAL A 17 7.36 5.75 -2.22
CA VAL A 17 8.23 5.76 -3.40
C VAL A 17 8.92 7.12 -3.53
N ALA A 18 10.17 7.08 -3.99
CA ALA A 18 10.92 8.27 -4.38
C ALA A 18 11.34 8.11 -5.84
N PHE A 19 11.00 9.07 -6.70
CA PHE A 19 11.33 9.04 -8.12
C PHE A 19 11.59 10.45 -8.67
N GLN A 20 12.09 10.53 -9.90
CA GLN A 20 12.41 11.80 -10.56
C GLN A 20 11.35 12.21 -11.58
N GLY A 21 11.02 13.51 -11.56
CA GLY A 21 10.01 14.10 -12.44
C GLY A 21 8.59 13.85 -11.95
N GLU A 22 7.64 14.29 -12.76
CA GLU A 22 6.21 14.07 -12.53
C GLU A 22 5.74 12.81 -13.23
N VAL A 23 4.87 12.06 -12.58
CA VAL A 23 4.25 10.84 -13.13
C VAL A 23 2.76 10.87 -12.83
N PRO A 24 1.93 11.43 -13.73
CA PRO A 24 0.50 11.62 -13.50
C PRO A 24 -0.24 10.33 -13.10
N ASP A 25 0.19 9.19 -13.63
CA ASP A 25 -0.39 7.88 -13.32
C ASP A 25 -0.23 7.46 -11.84
N ILE A 26 0.73 8.04 -11.12
CA ILE A 26 0.99 7.77 -9.68
C ILE A 26 0.42 8.89 -8.81
N GLU A 27 0.27 10.10 -9.37
CA GLU A 27 -0.21 11.30 -8.69
C GLU A 27 -1.74 11.51 -8.79
N ALA A 28 -2.42 10.71 -9.62
CA ALA A 28 -3.86 10.72 -9.77
C ALA A 28 -4.59 9.98 -8.63
N ASP A 29 -5.93 9.99 -8.66
CA ASP A 29 -6.76 9.19 -7.76
C ASP A 29 -6.56 7.69 -8.01
N LEU A 30 -6.12 6.96 -6.98
CA LEU A 30 -5.82 5.53 -7.00
C LEU A 30 -6.91 4.67 -6.35
N ALA A 31 -8.08 5.22 -6.02
CA ALA A 31 -9.15 4.50 -5.31
C ALA A 31 -9.71 3.28 -6.08
N SER A 32 -9.59 3.26 -7.41
CA SER A 32 -10.04 2.12 -8.23
C SER A 32 -8.92 1.11 -8.50
N MET A 33 -9.28 -0.18 -8.56
CA MET A 33 -8.34 -1.25 -8.92
C MET A 33 -7.64 -1.02 -10.26
N ASN A 34 -8.34 -0.42 -11.23
CA ASN A 34 -7.75 -0.11 -12.52
C ASN A 34 -6.69 0.99 -12.41
N ALA A 35 -6.99 2.09 -11.71
CA ALA A 35 -6.04 3.17 -11.47
C ALA A 35 -4.80 2.67 -10.69
N MET A 36 -5.02 1.89 -9.63
CA MET A 36 -3.95 1.24 -8.86
C MET A 36 -3.05 0.35 -9.75
N THR A 37 -3.65 -0.42 -10.67
CA THR A 37 -2.89 -1.26 -11.60
C THR A 37 -2.01 -0.44 -12.55
N VAL A 38 -2.54 0.69 -13.03
CA VAL A 38 -1.79 1.62 -13.90
C VAL A 38 -0.63 2.26 -13.14
N ALA A 39 -0.86 2.74 -11.91
CA ALA A 39 0.17 3.32 -11.05
C ALA A 39 1.30 2.33 -10.75
N LEU A 40 0.97 1.08 -10.41
CA LEU A 40 1.98 0.03 -10.17
C LEU A 40 2.82 -0.27 -11.42
N LYS A 41 2.22 -0.27 -12.61
CA LYS A 41 2.97 -0.40 -13.88
C LYS A 41 3.87 0.80 -14.13
N ALA A 42 3.42 2.01 -13.81
CA ALA A 42 4.22 3.22 -13.94
C ALA A 42 5.46 3.16 -13.03
N LEU A 43 5.33 2.66 -11.80
CA LEU A 43 6.47 2.42 -10.90
C LEU A 43 7.48 1.42 -11.46
N ILE A 44 7.01 0.33 -12.08
CA ILE A 44 7.87 -0.64 -12.76
C ILE A 44 8.62 0.04 -13.92
N ASN A 45 7.92 0.86 -14.72
CA ASN A 45 8.55 1.60 -15.82
C ASN A 45 9.61 2.59 -15.32
N LEU A 46 9.38 3.28 -14.20
CA LEU A 46 10.37 4.15 -13.58
C LEU A 46 11.63 3.41 -13.14
N HIS A 47 11.48 2.17 -12.67
CA HIS A 47 12.63 1.32 -12.36
C HIS A 47 13.46 1.01 -13.63
N TYR A 48 12.81 0.60 -14.72
CA TYR A 48 13.49 0.36 -16.00
C TYR A 48 14.13 1.59 -16.62
N GLN A 49 13.59 2.79 -16.35
CA GLN A 49 14.16 4.07 -16.79
C GLN A 49 15.25 4.63 -15.86
N GLU A 50 15.62 3.90 -14.80
CA GLU A 50 16.57 4.36 -13.76
C GLU A 50 16.15 5.68 -13.06
N LYS A 51 14.84 5.95 -13.04
CA LYS A 51 14.25 7.14 -12.40
C LYS A 51 13.66 6.86 -11.03
N LEU A 52 13.39 5.59 -10.70
CA LEU A 52 13.04 5.17 -9.35
C LEU A 52 14.28 5.24 -8.44
N ARG A 53 14.21 6.03 -7.37
CA ARG A 53 15.31 6.28 -6.43
C ARG A 53 15.17 5.48 -5.13
N GLY A 54 13.94 5.13 -4.76
CA GLY A 54 13.70 4.32 -3.57
C GLY A 54 12.27 3.81 -3.53
N ILE A 55 12.10 2.67 -2.87
CA ILE A 55 10.81 2.08 -2.56
C ILE A 55 10.88 1.53 -1.14
N GLN A 56 9.85 1.80 -0.34
CA GLN A 56 9.68 1.27 0.99
C GLN A 56 8.27 0.72 1.13
N ILE A 57 8.17 -0.49 1.65
CA ILE A 57 6.91 -1.15 1.94
C ILE A 57 6.76 -1.20 3.46
N HIS A 58 5.62 -0.71 3.95
CA HIS A 58 5.23 -0.79 5.35
C HIS A 58 3.92 -1.57 5.48
N PHE A 59 3.85 -2.42 6.49
CA PHE A 59 2.66 -3.21 6.82
C PHE A 59 2.07 -2.75 8.15
N SER A 60 0.75 -2.59 8.21
CA SER A 60 0.02 -2.40 9.45
C SER A 60 -1.09 -3.46 9.56
N PRO A 61 -1.04 -4.37 10.55
CA PRO A 61 -0.04 -4.43 11.60
C PRO A 61 1.31 -4.98 11.10
N ALA A 62 2.41 -4.56 11.75
CA ALA A 62 3.76 -4.88 11.29
C ALA A 62 4.28 -6.24 11.78
N ARG A 63 3.66 -6.83 12.80
CA ARG A 63 4.07 -8.10 13.41
C ARG A 63 2.99 -9.15 13.25
N LEU A 64 3.44 -10.39 13.10
CA LEU A 64 2.56 -11.54 13.04
C LEU A 64 1.90 -11.76 14.40
N GLY A 65 0.57 -11.75 14.44
CA GLY A 65 -0.23 -11.93 15.65
C GLY A 65 -0.78 -10.64 16.25
N ASP A 66 -0.34 -9.49 15.76
CA ASP A 66 -1.04 -8.22 15.99
C ASP A 66 -2.30 -8.21 15.10
N GLU A 67 -3.38 -7.63 15.62
CA GLU A 67 -4.66 -7.53 14.92
C GLU A 67 -4.99 -6.06 14.65
N LEU A 68 -5.45 -5.77 13.43
CA LEU A 68 -6.05 -4.49 13.06
C LEU A 68 -7.55 -4.74 12.89
N ASP A 69 -8.32 -4.47 13.94
CA ASP A 69 -9.77 -4.62 13.91
C ASP A 69 -10.44 -3.52 13.08
N ASN A 70 -11.76 -3.63 12.88
CA ASN A 70 -12.50 -2.68 12.06
C ASN A 70 -12.53 -1.26 12.66
N GLU A 71 -12.59 -1.13 13.99
CA GLU A 71 -12.61 0.18 14.64
C GLU A 71 -11.27 0.87 14.50
N GLN A 72 -10.17 0.15 14.72
CA GLN A 72 -8.82 0.63 14.54
C GLN A 72 -8.52 0.97 13.07
N LEU A 73 -9.04 0.19 12.11
CA LEU A 73 -8.91 0.51 10.69
C LEU A 73 -9.59 1.85 10.37
N LEU A 74 -10.83 2.04 10.84
CA LEU A 74 -11.59 3.27 10.63
C LEU A 74 -10.92 4.50 11.28
N LEU A 75 -10.37 4.34 12.48
CA LEU A 75 -9.74 5.44 13.22
C LEU A 75 -8.36 5.82 12.67
N ASN A 76 -7.56 4.85 12.22
CA ASN A 76 -6.17 5.08 11.82
C ASN A 76 -6.00 5.28 10.31
N PHE A 77 -6.93 4.80 9.49
CA PHE A 77 -6.84 4.80 8.01
C PHE A 77 -8.18 5.19 7.38
N SER A 78 -8.78 6.27 7.88
CA SER A 78 -10.08 6.77 7.41
C SER A 78 -10.11 7.07 5.90
N GLU A 79 -8.96 7.37 5.30
CA GLU A 79 -8.78 7.61 3.86
C GLU A 79 -9.01 6.38 2.98
N LEU A 80 -9.00 5.18 3.57
CA LEU A 80 -9.24 3.92 2.85
C LEU A 80 -10.74 3.58 2.75
N ILE A 81 -11.61 4.34 3.42
CA ILE A 81 -13.06 4.14 3.38
C ILE A 81 -13.57 4.78 2.09
N PRO A 82 -14.15 4.01 1.15
CA PRO A 82 -14.75 4.57 -0.05
C PRO A 82 -15.91 5.50 0.36
N LEU A 83 -15.91 6.75 -0.12
CA LEU A 83 -17.02 7.69 0.04
C LEU A 83 -18.25 7.28 -0.77
#